data_AF-A0A839N7J1-F1
#
_entry.id   AF-A0A839N7J1-F1
#
_cell.length_a   1.000
_cell.length_b   1.000
_cell.length_c   1.000
_cell.angle_alpha   90.00
_cell.angle_beta   90.00
_cell.angle_gamma   90.00
#
_symmetry.space_group_name_H-M   'P 1'
#
loop_
_entity.id
_entity.type
_entity.pdbx_description
1 polymer ?
#
loop_
_entity_poly.entity_id
_entity_poly.type
_entity_poly.pdbx_seq_one_letter_code
_entity_poly.pdbx_strand_id
1 'polypeptide(L)'
;MMLKDARETYDVDIAIAVRSDDLEQQLDKLDTRRGVYLRGQLHGMDVDVLPFGADFEPSQELEIDGVVWDLAGLSDAYLCAETYYAKNAAFRCPTLASLIILKLIAWDTRGNNNGRTKDAQDLALLLDACGHGDYADEVLGHPAAERYEWDPYLAGPYVQGIKAQHQMGPAVRARVRDAIAPRMRVLADGQPRTDPRRIEQYEAFFSGFTALP
;
A
#
# COMPACT_ATOMS: atom_id res chain seq x y z
N MET A 1 0.39 27.16 0.10
CA MET A 1 -0.54 26.58 1.09
C MET A 1 0.27 25.61 1.93
N MET A 2 0.48 25.88 3.22
CA MET A 2 1.25 24.95 4.09
C MET A 2 0.36 23.72 4.38
N LEU A 3 0.82 22.53 3.96
CA LEU A 3 0.29 21.23 4.39
C LEU A 3 0.51 21.12 5.91
N LYS A 4 -0.46 21.57 6.71
CA LYS A 4 -0.29 21.70 8.16
C LYS A 4 -0.71 20.47 8.97
N ASP A 5 -1.16 19.40 8.33
CA ASP A 5 -1.59 18.15 8.98
C ASP A 5 -1.16 16.90 8.19
N ALA A 6 0.01 16.93 7.53
CA ALA A 6 0.58 15.69 7.00
C ALA A 6 1.07 14.84 8.17
N ARG A 7 0.61 13.58 8.27
CA ARG A 7 1.11 12.64 9.28
C ARG A 7 2.63 12.57 9.18
N GLU A 8 3.32 12.96 10.24
CA GLU A 8 4.76 12.77 10.33
C GLU A 8 5.03 11.26 10.47
N THR A 9 5.82 10.71 9.54
CA THR A 9 6.38 9.37 9.65
C THR A 9 7.81 9.52 10.16
N TYR A 10 8.15 8.77 11.20
CA TYR A 10 9.51 8.77 11.78
C TYR A 10 10.37 7.63 11.22
N ASP A 11 9.76 6.77 10.40
CA ASP A 11 10.35 5.66 9.69
C ASP A 11 10.16 5.76 8.17
N VAL A 12 11.08 5.12 7.43
CA VAL A 12 11.02 4.95 5.97
C VAL A 12 10.94 3.47 5.63
N ASP A 13 9.85 3.06 4.99
CA ASP A 13 9.69 1.71 4.44
C ASP A 13 10.35 1.61 3.06
N ILE A 14 11.28 0.67 2.88
CA ILE A 14 11.97 0.43 1.61
C ILE A 14 11.84 -1.04 1.23
N ALA A 15 11.23 -1.30 0.07
CA ALA A 15 11.28 -2.61 -0.56
C ALA A 15 12.47 -2.71 -1.52
N ILE A 16 13.28 -3.76 -1.42
CA ILE A 16 14.46 -3.95 -2.29
C ILE A 16 14.37 -5.27 -3.04
N ALA A 17 14.44 -5.19 -4.37
CA ALA A 17 14.56 -6.35 -5.25
C ALA A 17 16.00 -6.87 -5.15
N VAL A 18 16.20 -8.01 -4.51
CA VAL A 18 17.54 -8.57 -4.26
C VAL A 18 17.54 -10.09 -4.37
N ARG A 19 18.72 -10.62 -4.67
CA ARG A 19 19.05 -12.00 -4.32
C ARG A 19 19.48 -12.06 -2.86
N SER A 20 19.22 -13.18 -2.21
CA SER A 20 19.48 -13.38 -0.78
C SER A 20 20.94 -13.14 -0.39
N ASP A 21 21.90 -13.48 -1.26
CA ASP A 21 23.34 -13.31 -1.08
C ASP A 21 23.84 -11.86 -1.22
N ASP A 22 23.17 -11.05 -2.06
CA ASP A 22 23.51 -9.63 -2.24
C ASP A 22 22.94 -8.73 -1.13
N LEU A 23 21.85 -9.15 -0.49
CA LEU A 23 21.17 -8.39 0.55
C LEU A 23 22.08 -8.11 1.75
N GLU A 24 22.74 -9.13 2.30
CA GLU A 24 23.59 -8.99 3.49
C GLU A 24 24.70 -7.94 3.29
N GLN A 25 25.33 -7.91 2.11
CA GLN A 25 26.38 -6.94 1.79
C GLN A 25 25.87 -5.49 1.72
N GLN A 26 24.65 -5.28 1.20
CA GLN A 26 24.07 -3.92 1.17
C GLN A 26 23.66 -3.45 2.55
N LEU A 27 23.14 -4.37 3.36
CA LEU A 27 22.73 -4.10 4.72
C LEU A 27 23.91 -3.72 5.63
N ASP A 28 25.16 -4.10 5.30
CA ASP A 28 26.36 -3.80 6.12
C ASP A 28 26.66 -2.30 6.18
N LYS A 29 26.00 -1.51 5.33
CA LYS A 29 26.15 -0.06 5.25
C LYS A 29 25.26 0.72 6.23
N LEU A 30 24.41 0.05 7.01
CA LEU A 30 23.49 0.70 7.96
C LEU A 30 24.18 0.97 9.32
N ASP A 31 23.88 2.12 9.95
CA ASP A 31 24.55 2.56 11.19
C ASP A 31 24.28 1.60 12.36
N THR A 32 23.05 1.09 12.46
CA THR A 32 22.64 0.10 13.45
C THR A 32 21.68 -0.90 12.85
N ARG A 33 21.64 -2.09 13.45
CA ARG A 33 20.85 -3.23 13.00
C ARG A 33 19.96 -3.74 14.13
N ARG A 34 18.65 -3.78 13.94
CA ARG A 34 17.71 -4.47 14.84
C ARG A 34 16.79 -5.38 14.03
N GLY A 35 16.61 -6.62 14.49
CA GLY A 35 15.89 -7.66 13.77
C GLY A 35 14.47 -7.24 13.42
N VAL A 36 14.20 -7.25 12.10
CA VAL A 36 13.03 -7.70 11.34
C VAL A 36 13.51 -7.91 9.86
N TYR A 37 14.76 -8.34 9.69
CA TYR A 37 15.63 -8.19 8.50
C TYR A 37 16.24 -6.81 8.21
N LEU A 38 15.80 -5.75 8.88
CA LEU A 38 16.62 -4.74 9.58
C LEU A 38 15.80 -3.46 9.69
N ARG A 39 15.18 -3.25 10.85
CA ARG A 39 14.91 -1.89 11.31
C ARG A 39 16.28 -1.30 11.61
N GLY A 40 16.82 -0.59 10.64
CA GLY A 40 18.08 0.11 10.75
C GLY A 40 17.84 1.54 11.23
N GLN A 41 18.91 2.20 11.69
CA GLN A 41 18.92 3.65 11.67
C GLN A 41 19.88 4.14 10.60
N LEU A 42 19.43 5.13 9.83
CA LEU A 42 20.27 5.89 8.93
C LEU A 42 20.20 7.35 9.37
N HIS A 43 21.30 7.88 9.90
CA HIS A 43 21.34 9.26 10.43
C HIS A 43 20.24 9.56 11.48
N GLY A 44 19.88 8.57 12.30
CA GLY A 44 18.88 8.68 13.37
C GLY A 44 17.41 8.50 12.93
N MET A 45 17.17 8.19 11.65
CA MET A 45 15.85 7.83 11.13
C MET A 45 15.70 6.30 11.08
N ASP A 46 14.58 5.78 11.55
CA ASP A 46 14.29 4.35 11.45
C ASP A 46 14.02 3.98 9.97
N VAL A 47 14.62 2.89 9.49
CA VAL A 47 14.44 2.41 8.12
C VAL A 47 14.04 0.95 8.18
N ASP A 48 12.87 0.62 7.63
CA ASP A 48 12.36 -0.74 7.55
C ASP A 48 12.64 -1.27 6.13
N VAL A 49 13.52 -2.28 6.04
CA VAL A 49 13.93 -2.86 4.75
C VAL A 49 13.25 -4.21 4.53
N LEU A 50 12.46 -4.32 3.46
CA LEU A 50 11.76 -5.53 3.05
C LEU A 50 12.36 -6.09 1.76
N PRO A 51 13.00 -7.26 1.79
CA PRO A 51 13.48 -7.88 0.57
C PRO A 51 12.34 -8.54 -0.20
N PHE A 52 12.41 -8.50 -1.53
CA PHE A 52 11.52 -9.27 -2.40
C PHE A 52 12.28 -9.74 -3.67
N GLY A 53 11.73 -10.72 -4.36
CA GLY A 53 12.33 -11.33 -5.55
C GLY A 53 12.31 -12.85 -5.51
N ALA A 54 12.92 -13.49 -6.51
CA ALA A 54 12.84 -14.94 -6.73
C ALA A 54 13.19 -15.80 -5.50
N ASP A 55 14.14 -15.34 -4.67
CA ASP A 55 14.57 -16.06 -3.45
C ASP A 55 13.54 -15.97 -2.31
N PHE A 56 12.60 -15.02 -2.37
CA PHE A 56 11.58 -14.75 -1.36
C PHE A 56 10.15 -15.11 -1.82
N GLU A 57 9.99 -15.48 -3.09
CA GLU A 57 8.69 -15.78 -3.71
C GLU A 57 8.09 -17.19 -3.44
N PRO A 58 8.79 -18.22 -2.88
CA PRO A 58 8.09 -19.48 -2.59
C PRO A 58 7.11 -19.37 -1.41
N SER A 59 7.42 -18.56 -0.38
CA SER A 59 6.58 -18.48 0.82
C SER A 59 5.64 -17.28 0.84
N GLN A 60 5.88 -16.21 0.07
CA GLN A 60 5.18 -14.89 0.15
C GLN A 60 5.06 -14.28 1.55
N GLU A 61 5.40 -15.01 2.60
CA GLU A 61 5.43 -14.63 3.99
C GLU A 61 6.84 -14.86 4.51
N LEU A 62 7.29 -13.94 5.36
CA LEU A 62 8.58 -13.95 6.02
C LEU A 62 8.36 -13.73 7.51
N GLU A 63 8.62 -14.75 8.33
CA GLU A 63 8.54 -14.63 9.78
C GLU A 63 9.89 -14.22 10.36
N ILE A 64 9.92 -13.13 11.12
CA ILE A 64 11.14 -12.62 11.77
C ILE A 64 10.80 -12.13 13.17
N ASP A 65 11.51 -12.64 14.16
CA ASP A 65 11.32 -12.30 15.57
C ASP A 65 9.84 -12.44 16.02
N GLY A 66 9.14 -13.45 15.48
CA GLY A 66 7.72 -13.72 15.76
C GLY A 66 6.74 -12.77 15.06
N VAL A 67 7.20 -11.95 14.11
CA VAL A 67 6.37 -11.08 13.27
C VAL A 67 6.34 -11.65 11.85
N VAL A 68 5.14 -11.95 11.36
CA VAL A 68 4.93 -12.39 9.97
C VAL A 68 4.77 -11.18 9.06
N TRP A 69 5.62 -11.10 8.05
CA TRP A 69 5.61 -10.10 7.00
C TRP A 69 5.10 -10.69 5.72
N ASP A 70 4.14 -10.01 5.12
CA ASP A 70 3.58 -10.43 3.85
C ASP A 70 4.25 -9.68 2.71
N LEU A 71 4.93 -10.42 1.86
CA LEU A 71 5.62 -9.94 0.68
C LEU A 71 4.73 -10.00 -0.58
N ALA A 72 3.50 -10.51 -0.48
CA ALA A 72 2.59 -10.58 -1.61
C ALA A 72 2.31 -9.19 -2.19
N GLY A 73 2.42 -9.08 -3.52
CA GLY A 73 2.19 -7.83 -4.24
C GLY A 73 3.39 -6.89 -4.32
N LEU A 74 4.50 -7.14 -3.61
CA LEU A 74 5.70 -6.29 -3.72
C LEU A 74 6.31 -6.33 -5.14
N SER A 75 6.40 -7.51 -5.76
CA SER A 75 6.88 -7.65 -7.14
C SER A 75 5.97 -6.93 -8.14
N ASP A 76 4.64 -7.08 -7.99
CA ASP A 76 3.65 -6.40 -8.84
C ASP A 76 3.73 -4.87 -8.71
N ALA A 77 3.80 -4.39 -7.46
CA ALA A 77 3.94 -2.98 -7.13
C ALA A 77 5.25 -2.39 -7.67
N TYR A 78 6.36 -3.15 -7.58
CA TYR A 78 7.64 -2.74 -8.14
C TYR A 78 7.58 -2.63 -9.65
N LEU A 79 6.93 -3.55 -10.37
CA LEU A 79 6.83 -3.47 -11.83
C LEU A 79 6.09 -2.22 -12.28
N CYS A 80 5.07 -1.80 -11.53
CA CYS A 80 4.24 -0.64 -11.84
C CYS A 80 4.75 0.68 -11.21
N ALA A 81 5.78 0.62 -10.36
CA ALA A 81 6.26 1.77 -9.60
C ALA A 81 6.77 2.89 -10.52
N GLU A 82 6.38 4.11 -10.17
CA GLU A 82 6.75 5.34 -10.84
C GLU A 82 8.12 5.82 -10.36
N THR A 83 8.89 6.45 -11.24
CA THR A 83 10.21 6.99 -10.89
C THR A 83 10.10 8.45 -10.51
N TYR A 84 10.52 8.77 -9.30
CA TYR A 84 10.60 10.11 -8.76
C TYR A 84 12.06 10.53 -8.62
N TYR A 85 12.29 11.84 -8.77
CA TYR A 85 13.61 12.44 -8.66
C TYR A 85 13.63 13.41 -7.49
N ALA A 86 14.53 13.20 -6.54
CA ALA A 86 14.76 14.12 -5.44
C ALA A 86 16.25 14.40 -5.28
N LYS A 87 16.60 15.70 -5.30
CA LYS A 87 17.99 16.17 -5.26
C LYS A 87 18.83 15.49 -6.36
N ASN A 88 19.70 14.56 -5.98
CA ASN A 88 20.63 13.85 -6.86
C ASN A 88 20.34 12.35 -6.97
N ALA A 89 19.13 11.91 -6.59
CA ALA A 89 18.74 10.51 -6.61
C ALA A 89 17.43 10.32 -7.36
N ALA A 90 17.35 9.21 -8.10
CA ALA A 90 16.11 8.66 -8.61
C ALA A 90 15.68 7.51 -7.71
N PHE A 91 14.41 7.45 -7.35
CA PHE A 91 13.84 6.36 -6.57
C PHE A 91 12.49 5.97 -7.15
N ARG A 92 12.11 4.70 -6.95
CA ARG A 92 10.81 4.19 -7.39
C ARG A 92 9.84 4.24 -6.24
N CYS A 93 8.66 4.80 -6.47
CA CYS A 93 7.57 4.81 -5.52
C CYS A 93 6.41 3.99 -6.10
N PRO A 94 5.83 3.04 -5.33
CA PRO A 94 4.63 2.34 -5.77
C PRO A 94 3.51 3.34 -6.09
N THR A 95 2.72 3.05 -7.12
CA THR A 95 1.55 3.88 -7.45
C THR A 95 0.53 3.87 -6.30
N LEU A 96 -0.36 4.86 -6.24
CA LEU A 96 -1.43 4.89 -5.24
C LEU A 96 -2.25 3.60 -5.22
N ALA A 97 -2.64 3.09 -6.38
CA ALA A 97 -3.34 1.81 -6.54
C ALA A 97 -2.56 0.63 -5.93
N SER A 98 -1.24 0.55 -6.17
CA SER A 98 -0.39 -0.48 -5.58
C SER A 98 -0.28 -0.33 -4.06
N LEU A 99 -0.12 0.89 -3.54
CA LEU A 99 -0.05 1.15 -2.09
C LEU A 99 -1.33 0.71 -1.36
N ILE A 100 -2.50 0.95 -1.95
CA ILE A 100 -3.77 0.50 -1.37
C ILE A 100 -3.79 -1.02 -1.24
N ILE A 101 -3.36 -1.77 -2.26
CA ILE A 101 -3.32 -3.23 -2.22
C ILE A 101 -2.32 -3.74 -1.17
N LEU A 102 -1.10 -3.18 -1.13
CA LEU A 102 -0.10 -3.57 -0.14
C LEU A 102 -0.60 -3.33 1.29
N LYS A 103 -1.31 -2.23 1.53
CA LYS A 103 -1.91 -1.94 2.85
C LYS A 103 -3.08 -2.85 3.18
N LEU A 104 -3.89 -3.25 2.20
CA LEU A 104 -4.96 -4.23 2.39
C LEU A 104 -4.41 -5.60 2.81
N ILE A 105 -3.33 -6.04 2.16
CA ILE A 105 -2.62 -7.28 2.50
C ILE A 105 -2.02 -7.18 3.90
N ALA A 106 -1.31 -6.10 4.22
CA ALA A 106 -0.73 -5.89 5.54
C ALA A 106 -1.81 -5.89 6.65
N TRP A 107 -2.94 -5.22 6.42
CA TRP A 107 -4.08 -5.21 7.33
C TRP A 107 -4.64 -6.61 7.59
N ASP A 108 -4.74 -7.44 6.56
CA ASP A 108 -5.22 -8.82 6.66
C ASP A 108 -4.28 -9.66 7.53
N THR A 109 -2.99 -9.66 7.19
CA THR A 109 -1.96 -10.47 7.87
C THR A 109 -1.82 -10.11 9.34
N ARG A 110 -2.02 -8.83 9.71
CA ARG A 110 -1.88 -8.36 11.10
C ARG A 110 -3.05 -8.72 12.03
N GLY A 111 -4.17 -9.24 11.49
CA GLY A 111 -5.26 -9.80 12.30
C GLY A 111 -5.80 -8.82 13.37
N ASN A 112 -5.85 -9.22 14.64
CA ASN A 112 -6.37 -8.40 15.75
C ASN A 112 -5.29 -7.60 16.51
N ASN A 113 -4.08 -7.50 15.98
CA ASN A 113 -2.98 -6.82 16.67
C ASN A 113 -3.10 -5.29 16.54
N ASN A 114 -2.37 -4.54 17.38
CA ASN A 114 -2.34 -3.06 17.36
C ASN A 114 -1.97 -2.47 15.98
N GLY A 115 -1.31 -3.23 15.10
CA GLY A 115 -1.04 -2.83 13.71
C GLY A 115 -2.31 -2.64 12.88
N ARG A 116 -3.37 -3.43 13.14
CA ARG A 116 -4.60 -3.42 12.35
C ARG A 116 -5.28 -2.06 12.28
N THR A 117 -5.34 -1.34 13.40
CA THR A 117 -5.95 0.01 13.44
C THR A 117 -5.12 1.02 12.67
N LYS A 118 -3.78 0.92 12.71
CA LYS A 118 -2.89 1.82 11.95
C LYS A 118 -3.02 1.58 10.45
N ASP A 119 -3.06 0.33 10.01
CA ASP A 119 -3.22 0.00 8.59
C ASP A 119 -4.60 0.42 8.07
N ALA A 120 -5.65 0.32 8.89
CA ALA A 120 -6.96 0.88 8.54
C ALA A 120 -6.86 2.41 8.34
N GLN A 121 -6.25 3.14 9.28
CA GLN A 121 -6.06 4.60 9.15
C GLN A 121 -5.25 4.96 7.89
N ASP A 122 -4.19 4.21 7.58
CA ASP A 122 -3.41 4.38 6.34
C ASP A 122 -4.28 4.17 5.10
N LEU A 123 -5.09 3.12 5.08
CA LEU A 123 -6.02 2.87 3.99
C LEU A 123 -7.02 4.01 3.81
N ALA A 124 -7.53 4.60 4.89
CA ALA A 124 -8.40 5.76 4.79
C ALA A 124 -7.68 6.95 4.13
N LEU A 125 -6.46 7.26 4.56
CA LEU A 125 -5.68 8.36 3.97
C LEU A 125 -5.37 8.11 2.48
N LEU A 126 -5.02 6.87 2.11
CA LEU A 126 -4.78 6.50 0.72
C LEU A 126 -6.05 6.61 -0.13
N LEU A 127 -7.19 6.17 0.38
CA LEU A 127 -8.46 6.28 -0.33
C LEU A 127 -8.91 7.74 -0.48
N ASP A 128 -8.68 8.57 0.54
CA ASP A 128 -8.96 10.00 0.46
C ASP A 128 -8.09 10.65 -0.62
N ALA A 129 -6.81 10.29 -0.69
CA ALA A 129 -5.89 10.79 -1.70
C ALA A 129 -6.35 10.52 -3.15
N CYS A 130 -7.15 9.47 -3.39
CA CYS A 130 -7.68 9.16 -4.72
C CYS A 130 -8.53 10.29 -5.32
N GLY A 131 -9.13 11.15 -4.48
CA GLY A 131 -9.97 12.27 -4.89
C GLY A 131 -9.28 13.63 -4.85
N HIS A 132 -7.95 13.69 -4.74
CA HIS A 132 -7.19 14.93 -4.58
C HIS A 132 -6.05 15.08 -5.58
N GLY A 133 -5.67 16.35 -5.87
CA GLY A 133 -4.53 16.68 -6.73
C GLY A 133 -4.63 16.05 -8.12
N ASP A 134 -3.51 15.55 -8.64
CA ASP A 134 -3.43 14.92 -9.95
C ASP A 134 -4.39 13.72 -10.11
N TYR A 135 -4.72 13.03 -9.01
CA TYR A 135 -5.70 11.93 -9.04
C TYR A 135 -7.13 12.43 -9.24
N ALA A 136 -7.49 13.60 -8.71
CA ALA A 136 -8.79 14.21 -8.95
C ALA A 136 -8.94 14.60 -10.43
N ASP A 137 -7.90 15.19 -11.01
CA ASP A 137 -7.90 15.60 -12.42
C ASP A 137 -8.06 14.39 -13.36
N GLU A 138 -7.37 13.29 -13.06
CA GLU A 138 -7.55 12.03 -13.77
C GLU A 138 -9.00 11.53 -13.70
N VAL A 139 -9.59 11.57 -12.51
CA VAL A 139 -10.97 11.11 -12.29
C VAL A 139 -11.97 11.91 -13.10
N LEU A 140 -11.81 13.23 -13.18
CA LEU A 140 -12.68 14.10 -13.98
C LEU A 140 -12.65 13.76 -15.49
N GLY A 141 -11.55 13.18 -15.97
CA GLY A 141 -11.44 12.69 -17.35
C GLY A 141 -11.97 11.26 -17.57
N HIS A 142 -12.35 10.54 -16.52
CA HIS A 142 -12.72 9.14 -16.58
C HIS A 142 -14.25 8.94 -16.59
N PRO A 143 -14.81 7.93 -17.31
CA PRO A 143 -16.25 7.63 -17.29
C PRO A 143 -16.84 7.33 -15.90
N ALA A 144 -15.98 7.01 -14.92
CA ALA A 144 -16.37 6.81 -13.53
C ALA A 144 -16.86 8.09 -12.85
N ALA A 145 -16.46 9.28 -13.32
CA ALA A 145 -16.96 10.53 -12.77
C ALA A 145 -18.48 10.60 -12.91
N GLU A 146 -19.03 10.36 -14.09
CA GLU A 146 -20.49 10.36 -14.30
C GLU A 146 -21.19 9.30 -13.45
N ARG A 147 -20.62 8.08 -13.34
CA ARG A 147 -21.16 6.98 -12.53
C ARG A 147 -21.38 7.38 -11.06
N TYR A 148 -20.50 8.21 -10.52
CA TYR A 148 -20.56 8.67 -9.13
C TYR A 148 -20.95 10.15 -9.03
N GLU A 149 -21.71 10.67 -10.00
CA GLU A 149 -22.25 12.04 -9.99
C GLU A 149 -21.18 13.12 -9.78
N TRP A 150 -19.99 12.90 -10.35
CA TRP A 150 -18.82 13.76 -10.24
C TRP A 150 -18.31 13.92 -8.80
N ASP A 151 -18.60 12.97 -7.92
CA ASP A 151 -18.04 12.92 -6.57
C ASP A 151 -16.65 12.26 -6.59
N PRO A 152 -15.55 13.04 -6.49
CA PRO A 152 -14.19 12.49 -6.50
C PRO A 152 -13.92 11.59 -5.29
N TYR A 153 -14.68 11.76 -4.19
CA TYR A 153 -14.56 10.92 -3.01
C TYR A 153 -14.88 9.45 -3.31
N LEU A 154 -15.79 9.18 -4.26
CA LEU A 154 -16.17 7.81 -4.66
C LEU A 154 -15.58 7.41 -6.01
N ALA A 155 -15.57 8.32 -6.98
CA ALA A 155 -15.03 8.05 -8.31
C ALA A 155 -13.52 7.77 -8.28
N GLY A 156 -12.76 8.48 -7.44
CA GLY A 156 -11.33 8.26 -7.24
C GLY A 156 -10.98 6.83 -6.82
N PRO A 157 -11.50 6.36 -5.68
CA PRO A 157 -11.32 4.97 -5.25
C PRO A 157 -11.69 3.95 -6.32
N TYR A 158 -12.80 4.15 -7.04
CA TYR A 158 -13.20 3.25 -8.12
C TYR A 158 -12.16 3.18 -9.24
N VAL A 159 -11.66 4.34 -9.71
CA VAL A 159 -10.61 4.41 -10.75
C VAL A 159 -9.33 3.73 -10.26
N GLN A 160 -8.91 3.98 -9.02
CA GLN A 160 -7.74 3.32 -8.44
C GLN A 160 -7.95 1.80 -8.26
N GLY A 161 -9.19 1.36 -8.00
CA GLY A 161 -9.55 -0.06 -7.99
C GLY A 161 -9.31 -0.73 -9.35
N ILE A 162 -9.78 -0.12 -10.44
CA ILE A 162 -9.52 -0.61 -11.81
C ILE A 162 -8.02 -0.67 -12.10
N LYS A 163 -7.27 0.36 -11.71
CA LYS A 163 -5.81 0.37 -11.86
C LYS A 163 -5.15 -0.75 -11.09
N ALA A 164 -5.52 -0.92 -9.82
CA ALA A 164 -4.98 -1.98 -8.97
C ALA A 164 -5.24 -3.37 -9.58
N GLN A 165 -6.42 -3.59 -10.17
CA GLN A 165 -6.72 -4.84 -10.88
C GLN A 165 -5.76 -5.09 -12.06
N HIS A 166 -5.41 -4.08 -12.84
CA HIS A 166 -4.47 -4.23 -13.94
C HIS A 166 -3.01 -4.41 -13.49
N GLN A 167 -2.65 -3.80 -12.36
CA GLN A 167 -1.29 -3.82 -11.83
C GLN A 167 -0.96 -5.12 -11.08
N MET A 168 -1.92 -5.73 -10.40
CA MET A 168 -1.68 -6.88 -9.53
C MET A 168 -1.79 -8.21 -10.28
N GLY A 169 -0.91 -9.15 -9.96
CA GLY A 169 -0.90 -10.49 -10.55
C GLY A 169 -2.12 -11.35 -10.12
N PRO A 170 -2.40 -12.47 -10.80
CA PRO A 170 -3.59 -13.29 -10.56
C PRO A 170 -3.76 -13.76 -9.10
N ALA A 171 -2.65 -14.14 -8.44
CA ALA A 171 -2.67 -14.61 -7.05
C ALA A 171 -3.07 -13.49 -6.08
N VAL A 172 -2.47 -12.31 -6.21
CA VAL A 172 -2.80 -11.13 -5.40
C VAL A 172 -4.25 -10.70 -5.63
N ARG A 173 -4.71 -10.69 -6.90
CA ARG A 173 -6.10 -10.40 -7.23
C ARG A 173 -7.08 -11.36 -6.57
N ALA A 174 -6.80 -12.66 -6.65
CA ALA A 174 -7.64 -13.67 -6.03
C ALA A 174 -7.69 -13.48 -4.50
N ARG A 175 -6.53 -13.27 -3.85
CA ARG A 175 -6.47 -13.02 -2.41
C ARG A 175 -7.29 -11.79 -1.98
N VAL A 176 -7.09 -10.66 -2.66
CA VAL A 176 -7.80 -9.42 -2.33
C VAL A 176 -9.31 -9.60 -2.53
N ARG A 177 -9.73 -10.22 -3.63
CA ARG A 177 -11.15 -10.44 -3.94
C ARG A 177 -11.80 -11.45 -2.98
N ASP A 178 -11.14 -12.57 -2.72
CA ASP A 178 -11.78 -13.74 -2.09
C ASP A 178 -11.62 -13.73 -0.57
N ALA A 179 -10.51 -13.17 -0.05
CA ALA A 179 -10.23 -13.17 1.39
C ALA A 179 -10.41 -11.78 2.03
N ILE A 180 -10.03 -10.70 1.35
CA ILE A 180 -9.99 -9.37 1.97
C ILE A 180 -11.30 -8.60 1.77
N ALA A 181 -11.79 -8.50 0.54
CA ALA A 181 -12.98 -7.73 0.20
C ALA A 181 -14.22 -8.11 1.05
N PRO A 182 -14.50 -9.39 1.36
CA PRO A 182 -15.63 -9.76 2.21
C PRO A 182 -15.56 -9.21 3.63
N ARG A 183 -14.36 -8.84 4.12
CA ARG A 183 -14.12 -8.31 5.46
C ARG A 183 -13.99 -6.80 5.52
N MET A 184 -14.23 -6.08 4.42
CA MET A 184 -14.06 -4.62 4.35
C MET A 184 -14.88 -3.84 5.39
N ARG A 185 -16.02 -4.36 5.84
CA ARG A 185 -16.82 -3.71 6.89
C ARG A 185 -16.08 -3.67 8.22
N VAL A 186 -15.37 -4.74 8.58
CA VAL A 186 -14.52 -4.77 9.78
C VAL A 186 -13.39 -3.74 9.67
N LEU A 187 -12.91 -3.49 8.45
CA LEU A 187 -11.88 -2.51 8.17
C LEU A 187 -12.38 -1.08 8.38
N ALA A 188 -13.61 -0.79 7.95
CA ALA A 188 -14.26 0.49 8.19
C ALA A 188 -14.56 0.72 9.68
N ASP A 189 -15.06 -0.30 10.39
CA ASP A 189 -15.43 -0.19 11.82
C ASP A 189 -14.22 0.01 12.76
N GLY A 190 -13.02 -0.38 12.31
CA GLY A 190 -11.77 -0.27 13.09
C GLY A 190 -11.24 1.16 13.30
N GLN A 191 -11.91 2.19 12.78
CA GLN A 191 -11.43 3.57 12.86
C GLN A 191 -12.22 4.43 13.87
N PRO A 192 -11.54 5.02 14.87
CA PRO A 192 -12.18 5.97 15.78
C PRO A 192 -12.45 7.28 15.02
N ARG A 193 -13.72 7.58 14.76
CA ARG A 193 -14.26 8.70 13.94
C ARG A 193 -14.22 8.41 12.44
N THR A 194 -15.05 7.47 12.00
CA THR A 194 -15.30 7.27 10.57
C THR A 194 -16.12 8.42 10.01
N ASP A 195 -15.65 8.97 8.89
CA ASP A 195 -16.55 9.56 7.91
C ASP A 195 -17.69 8.55 7.65
N PRO A 196 -18.97 8.94 7.80
CA PRO A 196 -20.09 8.01 7.60
C PRO A 196 -20.09 7.38 6.20
N ARG A 197 -19.45 8.01 5.22
CA ARG A 197 -19.32 7.55 3.83
C ARG A 197 -18.10 6.67 3.60
N ARG A 198 -17.32 6.34 4.63
CA ARG A 198 -16.10 5.53 4.48
C ARG A 198 -16.36 4.14 3.89
N ILE A 199 -17.49 3.52 4.26
CA ILE A 199 -17.89 2.23 3.70
C ILE A 199 -18.15 2.36 2.20
N GLU A 200 -18.85 3.42 1.75
CA GLU A 200 -19.09 3.69 0.33
C GLU A 200 -17.78 3.82 -0.46
N GLN A 201 -16.76 4.41 0.17
CA GLN A 201 -15.45 4.59 -0.44
C GLN A 201 -14.71 3.26 -0.67
N TYR A 202 -14.74 2.36 0.34
CA TYR A 202 -14.22 1.00 0.19
C TYR A 202 -15.02 0.22 -0.87
N GLU A 203 -16.34 0.32 -0.85
CA GLU A 203 -17.22 -0.32 -1.83
C GLU A 203 -16.94 0.18 -3.25
N ALA A 204 -16.69 1.47 -3.43
CA ALA A 204 -16.29 2.04 -4.71
C ALA A 204 -14.95 1.46 -5.19
N PHE A 205 -13.93 1.42 -4.32
CA PHE A 205 -12.63 0.80 -4.65
C PHE A 205 -12.80 -0.67 -5.07
N PHE A 206 -13.49 -1.49 -4.26
CA PHE A 206 -13.67 -2.91 -4.59
C PHE A 206 -14.56 -3.12 -5.81
N SER A 207 -15.55 -2.26 -6.06
CA SER A 207 -16.34 -2.30 -7.29
C SER A 207 -15.49 -2.02 -8.53
N GLY A 208 -14.49 -1.14 -8.42
CA GLY A 208 -13.52 -0.92 -9.49
C GLY A 208 -12.58 -2.11 -9.65
N PHE A 209 -12.04 -2.63 -8.53
CA PHE A 209 -11.09 -3.74 -8.51
C PHE A 209 -11.65 -5.07 -9.04
N THR A 210 -12.97 -5.25 -8.95
CA THR A 210 -13.68 -6.45 -9.39
C THR A 210 -14.43 -6.26 -10.71
N ALA A 211 -14.37 -5.06 -11.31
CA ALA A 211 -14.95 -4.83 -12.62
C ALA A 211 -14.30 -5.78 -13.63
N LEU A 212 -15.08 -6.45 -14.46
CA LEU A 212 -14.50 -7.24 -15.55
C LEU A 212 -13.83 -6.26 -16.53
N PRO A 213 -12.60 -6.55 -16.98
CA PRO A 213 -11.98 -5.80 -18.07
C PRO A 213 -12.76 -5.98 -19.38
#